data_AF-A0A937VZU0-F1
#
_entry.id   AF-A0A937VZU0-F1
#
_cell.length_a   1.000
_cell.length_b   1.000
_cell.length_c   1.000
_cell.angle_alpha   90.00
_cell.angle_beta   90.00
_cell.angle_gamma   90.00
#
_symmetry.space_group_name_H-M   'P 1'
#
loop_
_entity.id
_entity.type
_entity.pdbx_description
1 polymer ?
#
loop_
_entity_poly.entity_id
_entity_poly.type
_entity_poly.pdbx_seq_one_letter_code
_entity_poly.pdbx_strand_id
1 'polypeptide(L)' 'MHGNGVVLDSVDAVIAYARTQTWKGLHPTVAVVTTPYKTGVKLTKRAMIQLETQRQRLSG' A
#
# COMPACT_ATOMS: atom_id res chain seq x y z
N MET A 1 -13.42 -12.20 -0.47
CA MET A 1 -14.34 -11.06 -0.36
C MET A 1 -13.62 -10.03 0.49
N HIS A 2 -12.98 -9.03 -0.14
CA HIS A 2 -12.05 -8.11 0.53
C HIS A 2 -12.46 -6.68 0.19
N GLY A 3 -13.44 -6.16 0.94
CA GLY A 3 -14.00 -4.84 0.69
C GLY A 3 -15.33 -4.53 1.38
N ASN A 4 -15.66 -5.21 2.48
CA ASN A 4 -16.96 -5.06 3.17
C ASN A 4 -16.85 -4.21 4.45
N GLY A 5 -16.16 -3.06 4.40
CA GLY A 5 -16.19 -2.11 5.52
C GLY A 5 -15.57 -2.63 6.83
N VAL A 6 -14.51 -3.44 6.76
CA VAL A 6 -13.77 -3.82 7.98
C VAL A 6 -13.15 -2.56 8.60
N VAL A 7 -13.36 -2.36 9.90
CA VAL A 7 -12.77 -1.25 10.64
C VAL A 7 -11.32 -1.60 10.94
N LEU A 8 -10.40 -0.71 10.55
CA LEU A 8 -8.95 -0.84 10.72
C LEU A 8 -8.46 0.16 11.77
N ASP A 9 -8.99 0.04 12.98
CA ASP A 9 -8.77 0.97 14.11
C ASP A 9 -7.56 0.63 14.99
N SER A 10 -7.00 -0.57 14.81
CA SER A 10 -5.85 -1.07 15.57
C SER A 10 -4.83 -1.78 14.69
N VAL A 11 -3.58 -1.80 15.15
CA VAL A 11 -2.47 -2.50 14.47
C VAL A 11 -2.80 -3.98 14.29
N ASP A 12 -3.37 -4.63 15.31
CA ASP A 12 -3.74 -6.04 15.25
C ASP A 12 -4.85 -6.30 14.23
N ALA A 13 -5.87 -5.44 14.18
CA ALA A 13 -6.93 -5.55 13.17
C ALA A 13 -6.37 -5.45 11.74
N VAL A 14 -5.41 -4.54 11.51
CA VAL A 14 -4.74 -4.39 10.21
C VAL A 14 -3.93 -5.62 9.85
N ILE A 15 -3.14 -6.17 10.79
CA ILE A 15 -2.33 -7.37 10.55
C ILE A 15 -3.22 -8.57 10.23
N ALA A 16 -4.27 -8.78 11.02
CA ALA A 16 -5.22 -9.87 10.82
C ALA A 16 -5.89 -9.75 9.44
N TYR A 17 -6.35 -8.55 9.08
CA TYR A 17 -6.96 -8.32 7.78
C TYR A 17 -5.99 -8.57 6.62
N ALA A 18 -4.78 -8.01 6.68
CA ALA A 18 -3.78 -8.17 5.63
C ALA A 18 -3.44 -9.65 5.36
N ARG A 19 -3.36 -10.49 6.39
CA ARG A 19 -3.10 -11.94 6.26
C ARG A 19 -4.17 -12.70 5.50
N THR A 20 -5.41 -12.22 5.51
CA THR A 20 -6.53 -12.88 4.80
C THR A 20 -6.54 -12.57 3.30
N GLN A 21 -5.81 -11.54 2.87
CA GLN A 21 -5.81 -11.10 1.48
C GLN A 21 -5.06 -12.09 0.60
N THR A 22 -5.35 -12.05 -0.70
CA THR A 22 -4.63 -12.81 -1.71
C THR A 22 -4.33 -11.90 -2.88
N TRP A 23 -3.08 -11.86 -3.33
CA TRP A 23 -2.68 -11.18 -4.54
C TRP A 23 -2.33 -12.20 -5.61
N LYS A 24 -3.04 -12.20 -6.74
CA LYS A 24 -2.89 -13.22 -7.81
C LYS A 24 -2.96 -14.66 -7.28
N GLY A 25 -3.81 -14.90 -6.29
CA GLY A 25 -3.95 -16.22 -5.62
C GLY A 25 -2.87 -16.56 -4.61
N LEU A 26 -1.87 -15.68 -4.39
CA LEU A 26 -0.81 -15.89 -3.41
C LEU A 26 -1.14 -15.17 -2.10
N HIS A 27 -0.90 -15.87 -0.98
CA HIS A 27 -1.00 -15.29 0.34
C HIS A 27 0.18 -14.34 0.64
N PRO A 28 -0.06 -13.19 1.27
CA PRO A 28 0.98 -12.24 1.60
C PRO A 28 1.79 -12.69 2.82
N THR A 29 3.07 -12.33 2.83
CA THR A 29 3.88 -12.32 4.06
C THR A 29 3.67 -10.98 4.76
N VAL A 30 3.28 -11.02 6.03
CA VAL A 30 2.94 -9.80 6.80
C VAL A 30 3.92 -9.63 7.95
N ALA A 31 4.62 -8.50 7.98
CA ALA A 31 5.54 -8.10 9.04
C ALA A 31 5.28 -6.66 9.46
N VAL A 32 5.45 -6.38 10.75
CA VAL A 32 5.34 -5.03 11.31
C VAL A 32 6.72 -4.38 11.28
N VAL A 33 6.82 -3.21 10.66
CA VAL A 33 8.06 -2.40 10.67
C VAL A 33 7.89 -1.31 11.74
N THR A 34 8.68 -1.40 12.80
CA THR A 34 8.65 -0.44 13.92
C THR A 34 9.65 0.69 13.77
N THR A 35 10.59 0.57 12.83
CA THR A 35 11.60 1.59 12.55
C THR A 35 10.95 2.87 12.04
N PRO A 36 11.12 4.02 12.74
CA PRO A 36 10.54 5.29 12.29
C PRO A 36 11.09 5.74 10.95
N TYR A 37 10.19 5.98 9.98
CA TYR A 37 10.56 6.41 8.63
C TYR A 37 10.66 7.94 8.55
N LYS A 38 11.75 8.50 9.10
CA LYS A 38 11.90 9.94 9.38
C LYS A 38 11.90 10.83 8.14
N THR A 39 12.63 10.43 7.11
CA THR A 39 12.75 11.17 5.86
C THR A 39 12.54 10.17 4.75
N GLY A 40 11.30 10.03 4.31
CA GLY A 40 10.99 9.05 3.28
C GLY A 40 11.89 9.18 2.05
N VAL A 41 12.09 8.09 1.32
CA VAL A 41 12.84 8.08 0.07
C VAL A 41 12.06 8.90 -0.96
N LYS A 42 12.64 10.01 -1.39
CA LYS A 42 12.08 10.85 -2.45
C LYS A 42 12.59 10.34 -3.79
N LEU A 43 11.67 10.16 -4.73
CA LEU A 43 12.05 10.00 -6.13
C LEU A 43 12.67 11.30 -6.63
N THR A 44 13.69 11.18 -7.49
CA THR A 44 14.18 12.35 -8.23
C THR A 44 13.08 12.89 -9.13
N LYS A 45 13.13 14.19 -9.45
CA LYS A 45 12.17 14.80 -10.40
C LYS A 45 12.10 14.03 -11.71
N ARG A 46 13.27 13.57 -12.21
CA ARG A 46 13.35 12.77 -13.44
C ARG A 46 12.58 11.45 -13.32
N ALA A 47 12.76 10.72 -12.22
CA ALA A 47 12.04 9.46 -11.99
C ALA A 47 10.53 9.69 -11.82
N MET A 48 10.11 10.77 -11.17
CA MET A 48 8.69 11.13 -11.07
C MET A 48 8.06 11.44 -12.43
N ILE A 49 8.74 12.22 -13.29
CA ILE A 49 8.25 12.56 -14.63
C ILE A 49 7.98 11.29 -15.44
N GLN A 50 8.87 10.29 -15.39
CA GLN A 50 8.69 9.01 -16.10
C GLN A 50 7.47 8.22 -15.60
N LEU A 51 7.12 8.31 -14.32
CA LEU A 51 5.90 7.70 -13.78
C LEU A 51 4.65 8.47 -14.22
N GLU A 52 4.72 9.79 -14.25
CA GLU A 52 3.58 10.63 -14.63
C GLU A 52 3.15 10.45 -16.09
N THR A 53 4.09 10.16 -17.00
CA THR A 53 3.75 9.88 -18.41
C THR A 53 2.94 8.60 -18.59
N GLN A 54 3.02 7.64 -17.66
CA GLN A 54 2.26 6.39 -17.70
C GLN A 54 0.84 6.53 -17.12
N ARG A 55 0.54 7.65 -16.45
CA ARG A 55 -0.78 7.86 -15.85
C ARG A 55 -1.69 8.62 -16.81
N GLN A 56 -2.80 8.00 -17.22
CA GLN A 56 -3.91 8.73 -17.79
C GLN A 56 -4.58 9.56 -16.67
N ARG A 57 -4.50 10.88 -16.78
CA ARG A 57 -5.28 11.76 -15.92
C ARG A 57 -6.70 11.79 -16.45
N LEU A 58 -7.66 11.40 -15.61
CA LEU A 58 -9.06 11.63 -15.92
C LEU A 58 -9.32 13.13 -15.77
N SER A 59 -9.68 13.78 -16.87
CA SER A 59 -10.25 15.13 -16.84
C SER A 59 -11.61 15.06 -16.15
N GLY A 60 -11.80 15.91 -15.14
CA GLY A 60 -13.07 16.07 -14.43
C GLY A 60 -14.09 16.86 -15.23
#